data_AF-A0AA38RQS4-F1
#
_entry.id   AF-A0AA38RQS4-F1
#
_cell.length_a   1.000
_cell.length_b   1.000
_cell.length_c   1.000
_cell.angle_alpha   90.00
_cell.angle_beta   90.00
_cell.angle_gamma   90.00
#
_symmetry.space_group_name_H-M   'P 1'
#
loop_
_entity.id
_entity.type
_entity.pdbx_description
1 polymer ?
#
loop_
_entity_poly.entity_id
_entity_poly.type
_entity_poly.pdbx_seq_one_letter_code
_entity_poly.pdbx_strand_id
1 'polypeptide(L)'
;MPDKKHIVVIGAGVIGLTSAVRLQEEGYAVTVLAKDFPTPSETVDARNSINYTSPWGGAHNRWIPPPLPGGTAREHDMSLRTYARMHQLAGTNPEAGITFMRGVEYVEAPGPGYEELTEERGRGELGMEGFRLLGPEEFPDDRVRWGCEYRTWCVNPMVYCAFLLRRFVFRGGKVVKRELRDPVEVYAMGEELGEEVYLVVNASGVGFGDKDVYPTRGQTCLVANECDATVTRQNADGSWTFCVPRNFEGGTIIGGTKEVGNWDTRPSQEMRERLLSSFAATYPRILKDGKDEFRVVKDIVGRRPTRHGGIRLELDHGSHPVVHAYGLGGRGYELSWGVADEVAELVKGFPGRMTVTVP
;
A
#
# COMPACT_ATOMS: atom_id res chain seq x y z
N MET A 1 20.37 -26.69 -14.45
CA MET A 1 19.11 -26.54 -13.70
C MET A 1 18.00 -26.54 -14.74
N PRO A 2 16.79 -27.06 -14.50
CA PRO A 2 15.70 -26.86 -15.46
C PRO A 2 15.56 -25.35 -15.73
N ASP A 3 15.39 -24.98 -17.00
CA ASP A 3 15.23 -23.57 -17.38
C ASP A 3 14.02 -23.00 -16.65
N LYS A 4 14.30 -22.11 -15.69
CA LYS A 4 13.25 -21.43 -14.93
C LYS A 4 12.47 -20.56 -15.90
N LYS A 5 11.14 -20.60 -15.83
CA LYS A 5 10.29 -19.67 -16.56
C LYS A 5 10.60 -18.24 -16.12
N HIS A 6 10.97 -17.39 -17.07
CA HIS A 6 11.36 -16.00 -16.82
C HIS A 6 10.14 -15.08 -16.82
N ILE A 7 9.92 -14.38 -15.71
CA ILE A 7 8.82 -13.44 -15.52
C ILE A 7 9.38 -12.04 -15.34
N VAL A 8 8.79 -11.07 -16.05
CA VAL A 8 9.12 -9.67 -15.85
C VAL A 8 7.99 -8.99 -15.09
N VAL A 9 8.34 -8.39 -13.95
CA VAL A 9 7.43 -7.57 -13.15
C VAL A 9 7.68 -6.10 -13.48
N ILE A 10 6.66 -5.43 -13.99
CA ILE A 10 6.70 -4.00 -14.29
C ILE A 10 6.32 -3.21 -13.05
N GLY A 11 7.21 -2.30 -12.64
CA GLY A 11 7.02 -1.40 -11.51
C GLY A 11 7.73 -1.88 -10.24
N ALA A 12 8.46 -0.98 -9.57
CA ALA A 12 9.15 -1.25 -8.32
C ALA A 12 8.47 -0.55 -7.12
N GLY A 13 7.14 -0.44 -7.17
CA GLY A 13 6.33 -0.07 -6.01
C GLY A 13 6.11 -1.25 -5.07
N VAL A 14 5.39 -1.06 -3.97
CA VAL A 14 5.12 -2.13 -2.99
C VAL A 14 4.50 -3.36 -3.63
N ILE A 15 3.58 -3.20 -4.59
CA ILE A 15 2.94 -4.32 -5.28
C ILE A 15 3.93 -5.05 -6.17
N GLY A 16 4.66 -4.35 -7.04
CA GLY A 16 5.64 -5.00 -7.92
C GLY A 16 6.77 -5.68 -7.16
N LEU A 17 7.31 -5.05 -6.11
CA LEU A 17 8.36 -5.65 -5.29
C LEU A 17 7.85 -6.87 -4.51
N THR A 18 6.65 -6.81 -3.94
CA THR A 18 6.08 -7.93 -3.18
C THR A 18 5.77 -9.10 -4.12
N SER A 19 5.16 -8.85 -5.28
CA SER A 19 4.92 -9.86 -6.32
C SER A 19 6.22 -10.48 -6.82
N ALA A 20 7.25 -9.67 -7.06
CA ALA A 20 8.55 -10.18 -7.52
C ALA A 20 9.20 -11.13 -6.50
N VAL A 21 9.20 -10.76 -5.21
CA VAL A 21 9.69 -11.63 -4.13
C VAL A 21 8.85 -12.90 -4.04
N ARG A 22 7.52 -12.79 -4.11
CA ARG A 22 6.61 -13.94 -4.01
C ARG A 22 6.79 -14.92 -5.16
N LEU A 23 7.00 -14.43 -6.38
CA LEU A 23 7.27 -15.26 -7.56
C LEU A 23 8.64 -15.95 -7.48
N GLN A 24 9.66 -15.30 -6.92
CA GLN A 24 10.93 -15.98 -6.62
C GLN A 24 10.75 -17.13 -5.61
N GLU A 25 9.87 -16.97 -4.63
CA GLU A 25 9.54 -18.02 -3.66
C GLU A 25 8.83 -19.21 -4.31
N GLU A 26 8.11 -19.01 -5.42
CA GLU A 26 7.58 -20.10 -6.28
C GLU A 26 8.62 -20.70 -7.25
N GLY A 27 9.85 -20.17 -7.26
CA GLY A 27 10.95 -20.72 -8.06
C GLY A 27 11.12 -20.14 -9.46
N TYR A 28 10.39 -19.08 -9.82
CA TYR A 28 10.55 -18.39 -11.12
C TYR A 28 11.86 -17.62 -11.21
N ALA A 29 12.37 -17.43 -12.43
CA ALA A 29 13.40 -16.43 -12.72
C ALA A 29 12.68 -15.10 -12.90
N VAL A 30 13.08 -14.05 -12.17
CA VAL A 30 12.31 -12.81 -12.12
C VAL A 30 13.19 -11.60 -12.41
N THR A 31 12.69 -10.70 -13.25
CA THR A 31 13.28 -9.37 -13.46
C THR A 31 12.26 -8.29 -13.08
N VAL A 32 12.66 -7.33 -12.26
CA VAL A 32 11.88 -6.11 -12.02
C VAL A 32 12.33 -5.03 -13.00
N LEU A 33 11.42 -4.59 -13.86
CA LEU A 33 11.64 -3.51 -14.81
C LEU A 33 10.81 -2.29 -14.38
N ALA A 34 11.45 -1.16 -14.08
CA ALA A 34 10.73 0.02 -13.62
C ALA A 34 11.43 1.32 -13.97
N LYS A 35 10.64 2.40 -14.11
CA LYS A 35 11.15 3.78 -14.26
C LYS A 35 11.77 4.27 -12.96
N ASP A 36 11.02 4.09 -11.87
CA ASP A 36 11.36 4.53 -10.53
C ASP A 36 11.65 3.32 -9.62
N PHE A 37 12.63 3.46 -8.75
CA PHE A 37 13.01 2.47 -7.74
C PHE A 37 13.02 3.12 -6.35
N PRO A 38 12.95 2.31 -5.26
CA PRO A 38 13.09 2.80 -3.90
C PRO A 38 14.37 3.62 -3.73
N THR A 39 14.23 4.86 -3.29
CA THR A 39 15.31 5.81 -3.01
C THR A 39 15.06 6.49 -1.67
N PRO A 40 16.07 6.96 -0.92
CA PRO A 40 15.83 7.70 0.31
C PRO A 40 14.91 8.92 0.14
N SER A 41 14.12 9.22 1.16
CA SER A 41 13.07 10.25 1.12
C SER A 41 13.62 11.68 0.92
N GLU A 42 14.89 11.86 1.25
CA GLU A 42 15.65 13.10 1.23
C GLU A 42 16.15 13.43 -0.18
N THR A 43 16.23 12.41 -1.03
CA THR A 43 16.81 12.50 -2.39
C THR A 43 15.79 12.33 -3.50
N VAL A 44 14.55 11.97 -3.17
CA VAL A 44 13.48 11.79 -4.17
C VAL A 44 12.94 13.15 -4.62
N ASP A 45 12.88 13.36 -5.93
CA ASP A 45 12.17 14.52 -6.50
C ASP A 45 10.67 14.27 -6.43
N ALA A 46 10.02 14.80 -5.40
CA ALA A 46 8.61 14.57 -5.14
C ALA A 46 7.67 15.03 -6.27
N ARG A 47 8.05 16.03 -7.07
CA ARG A 47 7.21 16.51 -8.17
C ARG A 47 7.34 15.60 -9.38
N ASN A 48 8.56 15.20 -9.73
CA ASN A 48 8.81 14.33 -10.88
C ASN A 48 8.41 12.87 -10.62
N SER A 49 8.55 12.38 -9.38
CA SER A 49 8.18 11.02 -8.97
C SER A 49 6.83 10.96 -8.24
N ILE A 50 5.95 11.96 -8.38
CA ILE A 50 4.64 12.02 -7.70
C ILE A 50 3.75 10.79 -7.98
N ASN A 51 3.92 10.19 -9.17
CA ASN A 51 3.19 9.00 -9.61
C ASN A 51 3.89 7.69 -9.24
N TYR A 52 5.11 7.72 -8.71
CA TYR A 52 5.72 6.59 -8.02
C TYR A 52 5.25 6.63 -6.56
N THR A 53 4.15 5.96 -6.27
CA THR A 53 3.30 6.30 -5.12
C THR A 53 3.71 5.67 -3.79
N SER A 54 4.46 4.58 -3.84
CA SER A 54 4.83 3.80 -2.65
C SER A 54 5.59 4.62 -1.60
N PRO A 55 6.56 5.51 -1.96
CA PRO A 55 7.23 6.42 -1.03
C PRO A 55 6.32 7.40 -0.27
N TRP A 56 5.18 7.79 -0.86
CA TRP A 56 4.32 8.86 -0.33
C TRP A 56 3.29 8.37 0.69
N GLY A 57 3.16 7.06 0.86
CA GLY A 57 2.22 6.46 1.82
C GLY A 57 2.56 6.77 3.27
N GLY A 58 1.62 6.48 4.17
CA GLY A 58 1.87 6.49 5.62
C GLY A 58 3.04 5.56 5.98
N ALA A 59 2.88 4.24 5.95
CA ALA A 59 1.68 3.44 5.66
C ALA A 59 1.37 2.48 6.81
N HIS A 60 0.10 2.12 6.99
CA HIS A 60 -0.33 1.19 8.05
C HIS A 60 -1.34 0.18 7.51
N ASN A 61 -1.60 -0.86 8.29
CA ASN A 61 -2.79 -1.68 8.11
C ASN A 61 -3.97 -1.06 8.84
N ARG A 62 -5.02 -0.73 8.07
CA ARG A 62 -6.29 -0.30 8.63
C ARG A 62 -7.34 -1.33 8.27
N TRP A 63 -7.98 -1.90 9.29
CA TRP A 63 -9.11 -2.78 9.04
C TRP A 63 -10.26 -1.96 8.47
N ILE A 64 -10.71 -2.33 7.27
CA ILE A 64 -11.98 -1.86 6.73
C ILE A 64 -13.02 -2.89 7.17
N PRO A 65 -14.02 -2.51 7.98
CA PRO A 65 -15.12 -3.40 8.27
C PRO A 65 -15.74 -3.83 6.94
N PRO A 66 -15.86 -5.15 6.66
CA PRO A 66 -16.45 -5.57 5.40
C PRO A 66 -17.90 -5.08 5.33
N PRO A 67 -18.38 -4.60 4.18
CA PRO A 67 -19.80 -4.41 4.00
C PRO A 67 -20.52 -5.75 4.18
N LEU A 68 -21.82 -5.64 4.44
CA LEU A 68 -22.80 -6.71 4.34
C LEU A 68 -22.60 -7.56 3.06
N PRO A 69 -23.10 -8.81 3.01
CA PRO A 69 -22.74 -9.80 2.00
C PRO A 69 -22.74 -9.28 0.55
N GLY A 70 -21.62 -9.45 -0.15
CA GLY A 70 -21.47 -9.10 -1.59
C GLY A 70 -20.35 -8.11 -1.94
N GLY A 71 -19.65 -7.53 -0.96
CA GLY A 71 -18.50 -6.64 -1.18
C GLY A 71 -17.32 -6.90 -0.23
N THR A 72 -16.11 -6.58 -0.69
CA THR A 72 -14.80 -6.59 0.03
C THR A 72 -14.31 -7.87 0.71
N ALA A 73 -15.03 -9.00 0.68
CA ALA A 73 -14.56 -10.25 1.29
C ALA A 73 -13.19 -10.71 0.76
N ARG A 74 -12.98 -10.63 -0.57
CA ARG A 74 -11.68 -10.92 -1.21
C ARG A 74 -10.56 -10.01 -0.70
N GLU A 75 -10.83 -8.71 -0.57
CA GLU A 75 -9.82 -7.75 -0.08
C GLU A 75 -9.55 -7.89 1.41
N HIS A 76 -10.54 -8.31 2.20
CA HIS A 76 -10.37 -8.62 3.61
C HIS A 76 -9.48 -9.87 3.81
N ASP A 77 -9.72 -10.92 3.03
CA ASP A 77 -8.84 -12.09 3.00
C ASP A 77 -7.39 -11.70 2.61
N MET A 78 -7.24 -10.86 1.58
CA MET A 78 -5.92 -10.32 1.21
C MET A 78 -5.28 -9.53 2.34
N SER A 79 -6.04 -8.74 3.11
CA SER A 79 -5.49 -7.99 4.23
C SER A 79 -5.09 -8.89 5.39
N LEU A 80 -5.83 -9.98 5.66
CA LEU A 80 -5.45 -11.00 6.64
C LEU A 80 -4.16 -11.72 6.24
N ARG A 81 -4.03 -12.15 4.99
CA ARG A 81 -2.78 -12.75 4.48
C ARG A 81 -1.61 -11.78 4.57
N THR A 82 -1.85 -10.51 4.25
CA THR A 82 -0.84 -9.46 4.38
C THR A 82 -0.45 -9.22 5.85
N TYR A 83 -1.42 -9.18 6.76
CA TYR A 83 -1.17 -9.03 8.19
C TYR A 83 -0.30 -10.16 8.73
N ALA A 84 -0.65 -11.41 8.44
CA ALA A 84 0.11 -12.59 8.87
C ALA A 84 1.54 -12.56 8.35
N ARG A 85 1.72 -12.16 7.08
CA ARG A 85 3.05 -12.05 6.47
C ARG A 85 3.88 -10.91 7.06
N MET A 86 3.28 -9.75 7.30
CA MET A 86 3.94 -8.63 7.98
C MET A 86 4.33 -9.01 9.42
N HIS A 87 3.50 -9.79 10.11
CA HIS A 87 3.81 -10.31 11.45
C HIS A 87 5.04 -11.22 11.43
N GLN A 88 5.10 -12.17 10.48
CA GLN A 88 6.25 -13.05 10.29
C GLN A 88 7.53 -12.25 9.98
N LEU A 89 7.44 -11.28 9.05
CA LEU A 89 8.58 -10.46 8.64
C LEU A 89 9.08 -9.60 9.81
N ALA A 90 8.20 -8.96 10.58
CA ALA A 90 8.59 -8.18 11.74
C ALA A 90 9.35 -9.02 12.78
N GLY A 91 8.97 -10.29 12.96
CA GLY A 91 9.62 -11.19 13.91
C GLY A 91 10.97 -11.75 13.45
N THR A 92 11.26 -11.75 12.13
CA THR A 92 12.45 -12.42 11.56
C THR A 92 13.38 -11.48 10.79
N ASN A 93 12.92 -10.27 10.48
CA ASN A 93 13.61 -9.25 9.68
C ASN A 93 13.40 -7.87 10.34
N PRO A 94 14.08 -7.57 11.47
CA PRO A 94 13.96 -6.27 12.14
C PRO A 94 14.34 -5.09 11.23
N GLU A 95 15.17 -5.33 10.21
CA GLU A 95 15.55 -4.36 9.18
C GLU A 95 14.44 -4.04 8.16
N ALA A 96 13.30 -4.75 8.21
CA ALA A 96 12.20 -4.55 7.27
C ALA A 96 11.44 -3.23 7.47
N GLY A 97 11.67 -2.51 8.59
CA GLY A 97 11.00 -1.24 8.82
C GLY A 97 9.52 -1.38 9.22
N ILE A 98 9.12 -2.54 9.75
CA ILE A 98 7.75 -2.84 10.21
C ILE A 98 7.69 -2.65 11.72
N THR A 99 6.63 -2.01 12.22
CA THR A 99 6.39 -1.87 13.67
C THR A 99 4.96 -2.24 13.99
N PHE A 100 4.78 -3.22 14.88
CA PHE A 100 3.48 -3.55 15.43
C PHE A 100 3.14 -2.64 16.60
N MET A 101 1.93 -2.11 16.62
CA MET A 101 1.46 -1.16 17.62
C MET A 101 -0.07 -1.15 17.72
N ARG A 102 -0.61 -0.31 18.60
CA ARG A 102 -2.06 -0.09 18.70
C ARG A 102 -2.55 0.76 17.53
N GLY A 103 -3.65 0.33 16.93
CA GLY A 103 -4.48 1.12 16.02
C GLY A 103 -5.74 1.59 16.74
N VAL A 104 -6.15 2.83 16.48
CA VAL A 104 -7.34 3.45 17.06
C VAL A 104 -8.16 4.10 15.94
N GLU A 105 -9.46 3.86 15.95
CA GLU A 105 -10.42 4.42 14.99
C GLU A 105 -11.51 5.18 15.73
N TYR A 106 -11.86 6.35 15.19
CA TYR A 106 -12.98 7.16 15.62
C TYR A 106 -13.85 7.50 14.41
N VAL A 107 -15.17 7.37 14.55
CA VAL A 107 -16.13 7.63 13.49
C VAL A 107 -17.30 8.46 14.03
N GLU A 108 -17.56 9.60 13.41
CA GLU A 108 -18.67 10.49 13.80
C GLU A 108 -20.01 10.05 13.22
N ALA A 109 -20.02 9.48 12.01
CA ALA A 109 -21.20 8.98 11.32
C ALA A 109 -20.99 7.53 10.86
N PRO A 110 -21.06 6.54 11.78
CA PRO A 110 -20.86 5.14 11.43
C PRO A 110 -21.93 4.65 10.46
N GLY A 111 -21.52 3.94 9.42
CA GLY A 111 -22.45 3.19 8.58
C GLY A 111 -22.76 1.80 9.16
N PRO A 112 -23.70 1.03 8.56
CA PRO A 112 -24.15 -0.25 9.09
C PRO A 112 -23.02 -1.25 9.39
N GLY A 113 -21.99 -1.30 8.54
CA GLY A 113 -20.85 -2.19 8.74
C GLY A 113 -20.03 -1.90 10.01
N TYR A 114 -20.06 -0.66 10.52
CA TYR A 114 -19.45 -0.31 11.81
C TYR A 114 -20.42 -0.61 12.96
N GLU A 115 -21.69 -0.26 12.81
CA GLU A 115 -22.71 -0.41 13.85
C GLU A 115 -22.97 -1.89 14.20
N GLU A 116 -22.89 -2.78 13.22
CA GLU A 116 -23.06 -4.23 13.40
C GLU A 116 -21.77 -4.94 13.84
N LEU A 117 -20.63 -4.23 13.92
CA LEU A 117 -19.36 -4.84 14.27
C LEU A 117 -19.28 -5.05 15.80
N THR A 118 -19.52 -6.28 16.24
CA THR A 118 -19.30 -6.71 17.62
C THR A 118 -17.85 -7.11 17.85
N GLU A 119 -17.43 -7.18 19.11
CA GLU A 119 -16.08 -7.65 19.43
C GLU A 119 -15.85 -9.13 19.09
N GLU A 120 -16.89 -9.96 19.24
CA GLU A 120 -16.87 -11.37 18.84
C GLU A 120 -16.63 -11.50 17.34
N ARG A 121 -17.38 -10.74 16.53
CA ARG A 121 -17.20 -10.71 15.08
C ARG A 121 -15.83 -10.17 14.69
N GLY A 122 -15.37 -9.09 15.33
CA GLY A 122 -14.06 -8.51 15.06
C GLY A 122 -12.91 -9.48 15.33
N ARG A 123 -12.88 -10.10 16.53
CA ARG A 123 -11.79 -11.02 16.92
C ARG A 123 -11.90 -12.40 16.27
N GLY A 124 -13.11 -12.93 16.16
CA GLY A 124 -13.40 -14.27 15.65
C GLY A 124 -13.45 -14.29 14.13
N GLU A 125 -14.53 -13.76 13.56
CA GLU A 125 -14.81 -13.85 12.12
C GLU A 125 -13.83 -13.03 11.26
N LEU A 126 -13.46 -11.83 11.71
CA LEU A 126 -12.63 -10.89 10.95
C LEU A 126 -11.14 -10.95 11.29
N GLY A 127 -10.72 -11.80 12.23
CA GLY A 127 -9.31 -11.99 12.59
C GLY A 127 -8.60 -10.72 13.08
N MET A 128 -9.32 -9.72 13.58
CA MET A 128 -8.76 -8.46 14.03
C MET A 128 -8.15 -8.65 15.42
N GLU A 129 -6.85 -8.93 15.47
CA GLU A 129 -6.12 -9.18 16.71
C GLU A 129 -6.25 -8.01 17.69
N GLY A 130 -6.56 -8.29 18.95
CA GLY A 130 -6.71 -7.26 19.99
C GLY A 130 -7.88 -6.30 19.79
N PHE A 131 -8.82 -6.61 18.90
CA PHE A 131 -9.97 -5.74 18.65
C PHE A 131 -10.86 -5.60 19.89
N ARG A 132 -11.19 -4.36 20.25
CA ARG A 132 -12.27 -4.03 21.20
C ARG A 132 -12.98 -2.74 20.78
N LEU A 133 -14.22 -2.60 21.21
CA LEU A 133 -14.95 -1.35 21.06
C LEU A 133 -14.55 -0.38 22.18
N LEU A 134 -14.55 0.91 21.86
CA LEU A 134 -14.26 1.98 22.82
C LEU A 134 -15.56 2.53 23.42
N GLY A 135 -15.52 2.85 24.72
CA GLY A 135 -16.61 3.55 25.40
C GLY A 135 -16.61 5.06 25.11
N PRO A 136 -17.75 5.78 25.30
CA PRO A 136 -17.82 7.23 25.11
C PRO A 136 -16.81 8.03 25.93
N GLU A 137 -16.39 7.53 27.09
CA GLU A 137 -15.36 8.11 27.95
C GLU A 137 -13.94 8.03 27.36
N GLU A 138 -13.71 7.18 26.37
CA GLU A 138 -12.44 7.02 25.64
C GLU A 138 -12.41 7.81 24.33
N PHE A 139 -13.51 8.48 23.97
CA PHE A 139 -13.60 9.30 22.78
C PHE A 139 -12.90 10.66 22.99
N PRO A 140 -12.35 11.26 21.92
CA PRO A 140 -11.71 12.57 22.02
C PRO A 140 -12.71 13.71 22.28
N ASP A 141 -13.96 13.56 21.84
CA ASP A 141 -15.06 14.49 22.04
C ASP A 141 -16.43 13.82 21.81
N ASP A 142 -17.52 14.56 22.02
CA ASP A 142 -18.91 14.11 21.97
C ASP A 142 -19.47 13.92 20.55
N ARG A 143 -18.70 14.28 19.50
CA ARG A 143 -19.09 14.09 18.10
C ARG A 143 -18.83 12.68 17.62
N VAL A 144 -17.86 11.99 18.22
CA VAL A 144 -17.57 10.58 17.90
C VAL A 144 -18.73 9.72 18.39
N ARG A 145 -19.24 8.86 17.51
CA ARG A 145 -20.37 7.96 17.78
C ARG A 145 -19.96 6.49 17.82
N TRP A 146 -18.83 6.16 17.22
CA TRP A 146 -18.28 4.81 17.22
C TRP A 146 -16.76 4.88 17.28
N GLY A 147 -16.15 3.98 18.05
CA GLY A 147 -14.70 3.86 18.11
C GLY A 147 -14.25 2.46 18.45
N CYS A 148 -13.04 2.11 18.01
CA CYS A 148 -12.41 0.84 18.33
C CYS A 148 -10.91 1.00 18.51
N GLU A 149 -10.29 0.02 19.17
CA GLU A 149 -8.86 -0.20 19.07
C GLU A 149 -8.58 -1.65 18.66
N TYR A 150 -7.40 -1.87 18.10
CA TYR A 150 -6.92 -3.18 17.69
C TYR A 150 -5.39 -3.19 17.59
N ARG A 151 -4.79 -4.36 17.49
CA ARG A 151 -3.36 -4.50 17.17
C ARG A 151 -3.16 -4.41 15.67
N THR A 152 -2.26 -3.54 15.24
CA THR A 152 -1.93 -3.34 13.83
C THR A 152 -0.44 -3.17 13.61
N TRP A 153 -0.04 -2.91 12.36
CA TRP A 153 1.30 -2.53 12.00
C TRP A 153 1.32 -1.23 11.19
N CYS A 154 2.42 -0.51 11.32
CA CYS A 154 2.86 0.52 10.39
C CYS A 154 4.19 0.11 9.76
N VAL A 155 4.52 0.73 8.62
CA VAL A 155 5.81 0.59 7.98
C VAL A 155 6.41 1.96 7.66
N ASN A 156 7.73 2.06 7.73
CA ASN A 156 8.47 3.09 7.01
C ASN A 156 8.53 2.68 5.52
N PRO A 157 7.82 3.36 4.61
CA PRO A 157 7.77 2.98 3.19
C PRO A 157 9.15 2.85 2.54
N MET A 158 10.08 3.73 2.92
CA MET A 158 11.40 3.81 2.30
C MET A 158 12.27 2.63 2.72
N VAL A 159 12.21 2.28 4.01
CA VAL A 159 12.93 1.13 4.57
C VAL A 159 12.33 -0.17 4.03
N TYR A 160 11.00 -0.31 4.06
CA TYR A 160 10.33 -1.54 3.66
C TYR A 160 10.51 -1.86 2.17
N CYS A 161 10.31 -0.88 1.27
CA CYS A 161 10.53 -1.12 -0.15
C CYS A 161 12.00 -1.38 -0.47
N ALA A 162 12.95 -0.72 0.21
CA ALA A 162 14.37 -1.01 0.05
C ALA A 162 14.73 -2.42 0.57
N PHE A 163 14.14 -2.86 1.68
CA PHE A 163 14.26 -4.21 2.21
C PHE A 163 13.78 -5.25 1.18
N LEU A 164 12.58 -5.08 0.62
CA LEU A 164 12.05 -5.99 -0.41
C LEU A 164 12.95 -6.04 -1.64
N LEU A 165 13.41 -4.89 -2.13
CA LEU A 165 14.33 -4.81 -3.28
C LEU A 165 15.65 -5.53 -3.00
N ARG A 166 16.28 -5.28 -1.84
CA ARG A 166 17.54 -5.93 -1.46
C ARG A 166 17.35 -7.44 -1.36
N ARG A 167 16.28 -7.89 -0.72
CA ARG A 167 15.94 -9.31 -0.60
C ARG A 167 15.75 -9.96 -1.96
N PHE A 168 15.03 -9.30 -2.86
CA PHE A 168 14.79 -9.75 -4.23
C PHE A 168 16.10 -9.95 -5.01
N VAL A 169 16.97 -8.93 -5.01
CA VAL A 169 18.28 -8.97 -5.70
C VAL A 169 19.20 -10.02 -5.08
N PHE A 170 19.26 -10.09 -3.75
CA PHE A 170 20.09 -11.07 -3.03
C PHE A 170 19.70 -12.52 -3.35
N ARG A 171 18.43 -12.77 -3.68
CA ARG A 171 17.90 -14.09 -4.11
C ARG A 171 18.09 -14.37 -5.61
N GLY A 172 18.87 -13.54 -6.32
CA GLY A 172 19.17 -13.71 -7.74
C GLY A 172 18.21 -12.98 -8.69
N GLY A 173 17.40 -12.05 -8.17
CA GLY A 173 16.51 -11.23 -9.00
C GLY A 173 17.29 -10.19 -9.79
N LYS A 174 16.90 -9.97 -11.05
CA LYS A 174 17.50 -8.94 -11.91
C LYS A 174 16.67 -7.66 -11.86
N VAL A 175 17.30 -6.50 -12.01
CA VAL A 175 16.61 -5.21 -12.04
C VAL A 175 17.02 -4.41 -13.28
N VAL A 176 16.05 -3.77 -13.93
CA VAL A 176 16.27 -2.94 -15.12
C VAL A 176 15.58 -1.61 -14.92
N LYS A 177 16.34 -0.51 -15.02
CA LYS A 177 15.76 0.85 -14.98
C LYS A 177 15.34 1.28 -16.38
N ARG A 178 14.03 1.33 -16.62
CA ARG A 178 13.45 1.69 -17.92
C ARG A 178 12.03 2.20 -17.79
N GLU A 179 11.70 3.17 -18.62
CA GLU A 179 10.32 3.61 -18.87
C GLU A 179 9.76 2.86 -20.08
N LEU A 180 8.55 2.32 -19.93
CA LEU A 180 7.80 1.65 -20.99
C LEU A 180 6.57 2.49 -21.35
N ARG A 181 6.03 2.31 -22.56
CA ARG A 181 4.76 2.89 -22.98
C ARG A 181 3.63 1.86 -23.03
N ASP A 182 3.97 0.58 -23.16
CA ASP A 182 3.05 -0.56 -23.13
C ASP A 182 3.70 -1.77 -22.43
N PRO A 183 2.95 -2.56 -21.62
CA PRO A 183 3.50 -3.75 -20.98
C PRO A 183 4.01 -4.81 -21.96
N VAL A 184 3.49 -4.88 -23.19
CA VAL A 184 3.89 -5.91 -24.17
C VAL A 184 5.27 -5.64 -24.78
N GLU A 185 5.79 -4.41 -24.69
CA GLU A 185 7.14 -4.07 -25.16
C GLU A 185 8.22 -4.98 -24.56
N VAL A 186 7.99 -5.45 -23.33
CA VAL A 186 8.89 -6.34 -22.60
C VAL A 186 9.19 -7.63 -23.36
N TYR A 187 8.25 -8.13 -24.15
CA TYR A 187 8.45 -9.37 -24.90
C TYR A 187 9.43 -9.23 -26.06
N ALA A 188 9.63 -8.02 -26.57
CA ALA A 188 10.67 -7.73 -27.56
C ALA A 188 12.07 -7.57 -26.93
N MET A 189 12.18 -7.60 -25.59
CA MET A 189 13.43 -7.37 -24.87
C MET A 189 14.18 -8.67 -24.53
N GLY A 190 13.78 -9.84 -25.06
CA GLY A 190 14.34 -11.13 -24.67
C GLY A 190 15.88 -11.20 -24.82
N GLU A 191 16.43 -10.67 -25.92
CA GLU A 191 17.88 -10.62 -26.12
C GLU A 191 18.60 -9.78 -25.07
N GLU A 192 18.04 -8.62 -24.71
CA GLU A 192 18.62 -7.72 -23.71
C GLU A 192 18.51 -8.30 -22.29
N LEU A 193 17.40 -8.96 -21.99
CA LEU A 193 17.17 -9.61 -20.70
C LEU A 193 17.94 -10.94 -20.56
N GLY A 194 18.43 -11.46 -21.70
CA GLY A 194 19.20 -12.69 -21.83
C GLY A 194 18.36 -13.97 -21.76
N GLU A 195 17.03 -13.86 -21.72
CA GLU A 195 16.08 -14.96 -21.52
C GLU A 195 14.76 -14.65 -22.24
N GLU A 196 14.06 -15.68 -22.75
CA GLU A 196 12.72 -15.51 -23.31
C GLU A 196 11.71 -15.21 -22.19
N VAL A 197 10.96 -14.11 -22.34
CA VAL A 197 9.96 -13.73 -21.35
C VAL A 197 8.74 -14.64 -21.46
N TYR A 198 8.50 -15.45 -20.43
CA TYR A 198 7.37 -16.36 -20.33
C TYR A 198 6.05 -15.61 -20.09
N LEU A 199 6.08 -14.65 -19.16
CA LEU A 199 4.91 -13.88 -18.74
C LEU A 199 5.31 -12.51 -18.17
N VAL A 200 4.43 -11.52 -18.28
CA VAL A 200 4.60 -10.18 -17.68
C VAL A 200 3.60 -9.96 -16.56
N VAL A 201 4.04 -9.38 -15.44
CA VAL A 201 3.18 -8.85 -14.38
C VAL A 201 3.17 -7.33 -14.46
N ASN A 202 2.02 -6.73 -14.76
CA ASN A 202 1.84 -5.29 -14.77
C ASN A 202 1.44 -4.78 -13.38
N ALA A 203 2.42 -4.35 -12.59
CA ALA A 203 2.25 -3.67 -11.31
C ALA A 203 2.64 -2.18 -11.39
N SER A 204 2.39 -1.55 -12.54
CA SER A 204 2.73 -0.14 -12.83
C SER A 204 1.96 0.88 -11.97
N GLY A 205 0.91 0.45 -11.28
CA GLY A 205 -0.03 1.31 -10.58
C GLY A 205 -1.06 1.95 -11.51
N VAL A 206 -0.61 2.53 -12.63
CA VAL A 206 -1.45 3.32 -13.56
C VAL A 206 -2.02 2.55 -14.74
N GLY A 207 -1.61 1.29 -14.95
CA GLY A 207 -2.26 0.39 -15.90
C GLY A 207 -2.01 0.68 -17.38
N PHE A 208 -1.04 1.52 -17.74
CA PHE A 208 -0.69 1.86 -19.13
C PHE A 208 -1.86 2.38 -19.98
N GLY A 209 -2.57 3.40 -19.49
CA GLY A 209 -3.67 4.02 -20.24
C GLY A 209 -5.04 3.39 -19.97
N ASP A 210 -5.15 2.56 -18.94
CA ASP A 210 -6.46 2.13 -18.44
C ASP A 210 -7.30 3.36 -18.05
N LYS A 211 -8.37 3.59 -18.81
CA LYS A 211 -9.29 4.72 -18.67
C LYS A 211 -10.03 4.75 -17.33
N ASP A 212 -10.10 3.62 -16.64
CA ASP A 212 -10.77 3.51 -15.35
C ASP A 212 -9.84 3.97 -14.22
N VAL A 213 -8.53 4.14 -14.48
CA VAL A 213 -7.55 4.62 -13.50
C VAL A 213 -7.57 6.16 -13.46
N TYR A 214 -7.69 6.71 -12.26
CA TYR A 214 -7.65 8.14 -11.98
C TYR A 214 -6.85 8.44 -10.71
N PRO A 215 -6.20 9.62 -10.61
CA PRO A 215 -5.49 9.98 -9.40
C PRO A 215 -6.48 10.32 -8.27
N THR A 216 -6.18 9.87 -7.07
CA THR A 216 -6.71 10.49 -5.84
C THR A 216 -5.56 11.15 -5.10
N ARG A 217 -5.45 12.47 -5.25
CA ARG A 217 -4.40 13.25 -4.59
C ARG A 217 -4.59 13.18 -3.07
N GLY A 218 -3.48 12.98 -2.38
CA GLY A 218 -3.40 13.01 -0.93
C GLY A 218 -2.26 13.91 -0.50
N GLN A 219 -2.59 14.92 0.28
CA GLN A 219 -1.62 15.71 1.01
C GLN A 219 -1.54 15.23 2.45
N THR A 220 -0.32 15.12 2.95
CA THR A 220 0.02 14.82 4.35
C THR A 220 1.19 15.70 4.79
N CYS A 221 1.41 15.78 6.10
CA CYS A 221 2.53 16.47 6.70
C CYS A 221 3.40 15.47 7.47
N LEU A 222 4.69 15.42 7.19
CA LEU A 222 5.65 14.68 7.99
C LEU A 222 6.11 15.55 9.15
N VAL A 223 5.99 15.02 10.37
CA VAL A 223 6.46 15.67 11.61
C VAL A 223 7.50 14.79 12.32
N ALA A 224 8.39 15.42 13.07
CA ALA A 224 9.37 14.74 13.93
C ALA A 224 8.77 14.37 15.32
N ASN A 225 7.48 14.63 15.54
CA ASN A 225 6.78 14.17 16.72
C ASN A 225 6.60 12.65 16.64
N GLU A 226 6.79 11.98 17.77
CA GLU A 226 6.53 10.55 17.90
C GLU A 226 5.07 10.35 18.29
N CYS A 227 4.50 9.22 17.91
CA CYS A 227 3.16 8.83 18.33
C CYS A 227 3.16 7.33 18.64
N ASP A 228 2.48 6.97 19.71
CA ASP A 228 2.46 5.61 20.28
C ASP A 228 1.42 4.69 19.62
N ALA A 229 0.65 5.21 18.67
CA ALA A 229 -0.40 4.50 17.96
C ALA A 229 -0.57 5.03 16.53
N THR A 230 -1.18 4.22 15.66
CA THR A 230 -1.86 4.78 14.50
C THR A 230 -3.27 5.19 14.90
N VAL A 231 -3.66 6.42 14.59
CA VAL A 231 -4.98 6.94 14.95
C VAL A 231 -5.66 7.43 13.69
N THR A 232 -6.92 7.10 13.48
CA THR A 232 -7.73 7.58 12.36
C THR A 232 -9.07 8.09 12.87
N ARG A 233 -9.49 9.26 12.40
CA ARG A 233 -10.82 9.83 12.61
C ARG A 233 -11.49 10.09 11.26
N GLN A 234 -12.71 9.59 11.14
CA GLN A 234 -13.62 9.88 10.03
C GLN A 234 -14.68 10.86 10.52
N ASN A 235 -14.66 12.08 9.98
CA ASN A 235 -15.60 13.13 10.36
C ASN A 235 -16.91 13.02 9.56
N ALA A 236 -18.00 13.55 10.11
CA ALA A 236 -19.32 13.50 9.48
C ALA A 236 -19.40 14.27 8.15
N ASP A 237 -18.51 15.27 7.94
CA ASP A 237 -18.39 16.02 6.69
C ASP A 237 -17.62 15.28 5.59
N GLY A 238 -17.19 14.04 5.85
CA GLY A 238 -16.40 13.22 4.92
C GLY A 238 -14.90 13.52 4.93
N SER A 239 -14.43 14.48 5.74
CA SER A 239 -13.01 14.73 5.95
C SER A 239 -12.39 13.71 6.92
N TRP A 240 -11.08 13.51 6.79
CA TRP A 240 -10.34 12.49 7.53
C TRP A 240 -9.16 13.14 8.24
N THR A 241 -8.84 12.63 9.41
CA THR A 241 -7.62 13.01 10.15
C THR A 241 -6.98 11.76 10.71
N PHE A 242 -5.70 11.56 10.46
CA PHE A 242 -5.00 10.36 10.89
C PHE A 242 -3.52 10.61 11.17
N CYS A 243 -2.91 9.72 11.95
CA CYS A 243 -1.46 9.60 12.05
C CYS A 243 -0.96 8.20 11.71
N VAL A 244 0.23 8.15 11.11
CA VAL A 244 0.98 6.92 10.88
C VAL A 244 2.44 7.14 11.30
N PRO A 245 2.86 6.61 12.46
CA PRO A 245 4.26 6.59 12.86
C PRO A 245 5.04 5.74 11.86
N ARG A 246 6.10 6.28 11.26
CA ARG A 246 6.96 5.49 10.37
C ARG A 246 8.01 4.70 11.15
N ASN A 247 8.40 5.19 12.34
CA ASN A 247 9.55 4.69 13.10
C ASN A 247 10.83 4.72 12.24
N PHE A 248 11.94 4.15 12.73
CA PHE A 248 13.22 4.11 11.98
C PHE A 248 13.66 5.51 11.52
N GLU A 249 13.59 6.50 12.41
CA GLU A 249 13.88 7.92 12.13
C GLU A 249 13.02 8.53 11.00
N GLY A 250 11.92 7.87 10.65
CA GLY A 250 11.02 8.28 9.56
C GLY A 250 9.95 9.29 9.96
N GLY A 251 9.90 9.70 11.24
CA GLY A 251 8.90 10.60 11.81
C GLY A 251 7.47 10.02 11.83
N THR A 252 6.48 10.89 11.99
CA THR A 252 5.06 10.55 11.96
C THR A 252 4.37 11.30 10.83
N ILE A 253 3.60 10.59 10.00
CA ILE A 253 2.75 11.19 8.98
C ILE A 253 1.46 11.64 9.63
N ILE A 254 1.11 12.92 9.48
CA ILE A 254 -0.20 13.47 9.81
C ILE A 254 -0.94 13.71 8.50
N GLY A 255 -2.06 13.03 8.33
CA GLY A 255 -2.86 13.12 7.11
C GLY A 255 -4.35 13.26 7.41
N GLY A 256 -5.18 13.38 6.39
CA GLY A 256 -4.76 13.65 5.02
C GLY A 256 -5.96 13.88 4.12
N THR A 257 -5.69 14.36 2.91
CA THR A 257 -6.75 14.65 1.93
C THR A 257 -7.07 13.45 1.04
N LYS A 258 -8.28 13.49 0.46
CA LYS A 258 -8.75 12.60 -0.59
C LYS A 258 -9.38 13.45 -1.69
N GLU A 259 -8.56 13.86 -2.66
CA GLU A 259 -8.99 14.76 -3.74
C GLU A 259 -8.99 14.00 -5.07
N VAL A 260 -10.18 13.52 -5.43
CA VAL A 260 -10.42 12.74 -6.65
C VAL A 260 -10.15 13.58 -7.90
N GLY A 261 -9.40 13.03 -8.85
CA GLY A 261 -9.10 13.67 -10.13
C GLY A 261 -8.14 14.87 -10.04
N ASN A 262 -7.60 15.18 -8.86
CA ASN A 262 -6.76 16.36 -8.67
C ASN A 262 -5.31 16.11 -9.14
N TRP A 263 -4.89 16.90 -10.13
CA TRP A 263 -3.56 16.88 -10.75
C TRP A 263 -2.62 18.02 -10.27
N ASP A 264 -2.93 18.72 -9.19
CA ASP A 264 -1.97 19.65 -8.58
C ASP A 264 -0.85 18.86 -7.88
N THR A 265 0.38 19.35 -8.01
CA THR A 265 1.59 18.78 -7.38
C THR A 265 2.00 19.54 -6.12
N ARG A 266 1.46 20.74 -5.89
CA ARG A 266 1.91 21.65 -4.84
C ARG A 266 1.15 21.38 -3.54
N PRO A 267 1.82 21.33 -2.38
CA PRO A 267 1.13 21.27 -1.10
C PRO A 267 0.50 22.64 -0.76
N SER A 268 -0.62 22.60 -0.02
CA SER A 268 -1.27 23.78 0.57
C SER A 268 -0.86 23.96 2.03
N GLN A 269 -0.37 25.15 2.41
CA GLN A 269 0.01 25.44 3.79
C GLN A 269 -1.20 25.51 4.72
N GLU A 270 -2.30 26.12 4.26
CA GLU A 270 -3.58 26.15 4.97
C GLU A 270 -4.07 24.73 5.27
N MET A 271 -3.96 23.83 4.29
CA MET A 271 -4.32 22.42 4.48
C MET A 271 -3.44 21.76 5.54
N ARG A 272 -2.13 22.01 5.56
CA ARG A 272 -1.22 21.48 6.59
C ARG A 272 -1.66 21.96 7.98
N GLU A 273 -1.89 23.24 8.15
CA GLU A 273 -2.30 23.83 9.44
C GLU A 273 -3.61 23.22 9.95
N ARG A 274 -4.58 23.02 9.04
CA ARG A 274 -5.82 22.32 9.34
C ARG A 274 -5.59 20.86 9.75
N LEU A 275 -4.75 20.11 9.03
CA LEU A 275 -4.46 18.72 9.36
C LEU A 275 -3.79 18.57 10.74
N LEU A 276 -2.82 19.43 11.04
CA LEU A 276 -2.10 19.42 12.32
C LEU A 276 -3.03 19.78 13.48
N SER A 277 -3.79 20.87 13.37
CA SER A 277 -4.72 21.30 14.42
C SER A 277 -5.83 20.26 14.67
N SER A 278 -6.44 19.71 13.62
CA SER A 278 -7.44 18.65 13.75
C SER A 278 -6.87 17.38 14.40
N PHE A 279 -5.62 17.01 14.07
CA PHE A 279 -5.01 15.82 14.65
C PHE A 279 -4.65 16.03 16.13
N ALA A 280 -4.12 17.20 16.49
CA ALA A 280 -3.87 17.54 17.90
C ALA A 280 -5.14 17.50 18.73
N ALA A 281 -6.28 17.96 18.19
CA ALA A 281 -7.57 17.86 18.87
C ALA A 281 -8.04 16.40 19.01
N THR A 282 -7.77 15.56 18.03
CA THR A 282 -8.16 14.14 18.03
C THR A 282 -7.29 13.28 18.95
N TYR A 283 -5.99 13.54 19.00
CA TYR A 283 -5.05 12.76 19.81
C TYR A 283 -4.00 13.66 20.46
N PRO A 284 -4.36 14.41 21.53
CA PRO A 284 -3.47 15.39 22.16
C PRO A 284 -2.15 14.80 22.70
N ARG A 285 -2.08 13.47 22.88
CA ARG A 285 -0.88 12.77 23.35
C ARG A 285 0.33 12.94 22.43
N ILE A 286 0.14 13.23 21.14
CA ILE A 286 1.25 13.50 20.20
C ILE A 286 2.05 14.78 20.53
N LEU A 287 1.47 15.67 21.35
CA LEU A 287 2.11 16.89 21.84
C LEU A 287 2.59 16.75 23.30
N LYS A 288 2.38 15.59 23.94
CA LYS A 288 2.92 15.35 25.28
C LYS A 288 4.42 15.00 25.15
N ASP A 289 5.18 15.22 26.22
CA ASP A 289 6.66 15.09 26.29
C ASP A 289 7.48 16.31 25.82
N GLY A 290 7.05 17.52 26.23
CA GLY A 290 7.86 18.75 26.10
C GLY A 290 7.86 19.38 24.71
N LYS A 291 6.87 19.05 23.87
CA LYS A 291 6.65 19.63 22.56
C LYS A 291 5.25 20.25 22.52
N ASP A 292 5.14 21.52 22.88
CA ASP A 292 3.87 22.26 22.79
C ASP A 292 3.39 22.43 21.33
N GLU A 293 4.23 22.07 20.35
CA GLU A 293 4.01 22.28 18.92
C GLU A 293 4.50 21.09 18.06
N PHE A 294 3.94 20.98 16.86
CA PHE A 294 4.43 20.06 15.83
C PHE A 294 5.75 20.55 15.23
N ARG A 295 6.76 19.68 15.23
CA ARG A 295 8.01 19.90 14.51
C ARG A 295 7.87 19.41 13.07
N VAL A 296 7.40 20.29 12.19
CA VAL A 296 7.21 20.00 10.76
C VAL A 296 8.55 19.71 10.08
N VAL A 297 8.62 18.59 9.37
CA VAL A 297 9.78 18.20 8.55
C VAL A 297 9.53 18.58 7.09
N LYS A 298 8.40 18.14 6.51
CA LYS A 298 8.00 18.49 5.13
C LYS A 298 6.53 18.18 4.86
N ASP A 299 5.97 18.87 3.88
CA ASP A 299 4.70 18.48 3.26
C ASP A 299 4.92 17.43 2.17
N ILE A 300 4.03 16.46 2.10
CA ILE A 300 4.07 15.36 1.14
C ILE A 300 2.78 15.38 0.32
N VAL A 301 2.92 15.32 -1.00
CA VAL A 301 1.80 15.12 -1.93
C VAL A 301 2.08 13.86 -2.75
N GLY A 302 1.11 12.95 -2.77
CA GLY A 302 1.13 11.77 -3.63
C GLY A 302 -0.19 11.60 -4.36
N ARG A 303 -0.19 10.86 -5.47
CA ARG A 303 -1.41 10.55 -6.23
C ARG A 303 -1.70 9.07 -6.18
N ARG A 304 -2.60 8.67 -5.28
CA ARG A 304 -3.02 7.26 -5.18
C ARG A 304 -3.56 6.81 -6.55
N PRO A 305 -3.11 5.67 -7.10
CA PRO A 305 -3.58 5.17 -8.38
C PRO A 305 -4.89 4.43 -8.14
N THR A 306 -5.99 5.18 -8.06
CA THR A 306 -7.32 4.64 -7.83
C THR A 306 -7.93 4.21 -9.15
N ARG A 307 -8.81 3.21 -9.13
CA ARG A 307 -9.46 2.69 -10.33
C ARG A 307 -10.96 2.51 -10.11
N HIS A 308 -11.78 2.91 -11.09
CA HIS A 308 -13.21 2.58 -11.10
C HIS A 308 -13.39 1.07 -11.20
N GLY A 309 -14.30 0.50 -10.40
CA GLY A 309 -14.46 -0.95 -10.29
C GLY A 309 -13.42 -1.64 -9.39
N GLY A 310 -12.51 -0.88 -8.76
CA GLY A 310 -11.52 -1.43 -7.82
C GLY A 310 -10.28 -1.99 -8.50
N ILE A 311 -9.53 -2.79 -7.74
CA ILE A 311 -8.27 -3.41 -8.15
C ILE A 311 -8.46 -4.22 -9.42
N ARG A 312 -7.62 -4.00 -10.43
CA ARG A 312 -7.51 -4.90 -11.57
C ARG A 312 -6.46 -5.96 -11.25
N LEU A 313 -6.94 -7.17 -10.96
CA LEU A 313 -6.14 -8.33 -10.60
C LEU A 313 -6.67 -9.56 -11.35
N GLU A 314 -6.10 -9.80 -12.53
CA GLU A 314 -6.54 -10.80 -13.50
C GLU A 314 -5.44 -11.10 -14.53
N LEU A 315 -5.56 -12.22 -15.24
CA LEU A 315 -4.69 -12.60 -16.36
C LEU A 315 -5.36 -12.24 -17.70
N ASP A 316 -4.69 -11.42 -18.50
CA ASP A 316 -4.99 -11.23 -19.92
C ASP A 316 -4.28 -12.32 -20.75
N HIS A 317 -5.05 -13.11 -21.48
CA HIS A 317 -4.61 -14.25 -22.28
C HIS A 317 -4.26 -13.90 -23.74
N GLY A 318 -4.08 -12.62 -24.09
CA GLY A 318 -3.65 -12.21 -25.42
C GLY A 318 -2.36 -12.90 -25.90
N SER A 319 -1.95 -12.62 -27.15
CA SER A 319 -0.71 -13.17 -27.73
C SER A 319 0.54 -12.91 -26.87
N HIS A 320 0.49 -11.83 -26.08
CA HIS A 320 1.47 -11.45 -25.07
C HIS A 320 0.77 -11.43 -23.71
N PRO A 321 0.78 -12.53 -22.94
CA PRO A 321 -0.02 -12.65 -21.72
C PRO A 321 0.45 -11.68 -20.63
N VAL A 322 -0.48 -11.05 -19.91
CA VAL A 322 -0.15 -10.09 -18.84
C VAL A 322 -1.02 -10.35 -17.62
N VAL A 323 -0.40 -10.59 -16.46
CA VAL A 323 -1.12 -10.51 -15.18
C VAL A 323 -1.14 -9.06 -14.74
N HIS A 324 -2.33 -8.47 -14.65
CA HIS A 324 -2.51 -7.11 -14.14
C HIS A 324 -2.60 -7.14 -12.61
N ALA A 325 -1.96 -6.18 -11.93
CA ALA A 325 -2.02 -6.01 -10.48
C ALA A 325 -1.88 -4.52 -10.12
N TYR A 326 -2.91 -3.72 -10.42
CA TYR A 326 -2.88 -2.26 -10.23
C TYR A 326 -4.26 -1.68 -9.89
N GLY A 327 -4.33 -0.37 -9.63
CA GLY A 327 -5.59 0.30 -9.25
C GLY A 327 -5.95 0.21 -7.76
N LEU A 328 -4.98 -0.05 -6.88
CA LEU A 328 -5.22 -0.28 -5.44
C LEU A 328 -5.52 0.99 -4.64
N GLY A 329 -5.49 2.17 -5.25
CA GLY A 329 -5.74 3.44 -4.55
C GLY A 329 -4.87 3.60 -3.31
N GLY A 330 -5.49 3.82 -2.16
CA GLY A 330 -4.81 4.00 -0.87
C GLY A 330 -4.39 2.72 -0.15
N ARG A 331 -4.68 1.53 -0.71
CA ARG A 331 -4.63 0.25 0.00
C ARG A 331 -3.44 -0.64 -0.37
N GLY A 332 -2.46 -0.09 -1.10
CA GLY A 332 -1.37 -0.88 -1.67
C GLY A 332 -0.53 -1.65 -0.66
N TYR A 333 -0.27 -1.08 0.52
CA TYR A 333 0.54 -1.76 1.55
C TYR A 333 -0.25 -2.84 2.29
N GLU A 334 -1.47 -2.52 2.73
CA GLU A 334 -2.31 -3.45 3.51
C GLU A 334 -2.83 -4.64 2.71
N LEU A 335 -2.80 -4.59 1.38
CA LEU A 335 -3.16 -5.70 0.50
C LEU A 335 -1.96 -6.34 -0.20
N SER A 336 -0.74 -5.85 0.05
CA SER A 336 0.43 -6.14 -0.79
C SER A 336 0.74 -7.63 -0.98
N TRP A 337 0.77 -8.40 0.11
CA TRP A 337 1.10 -9.83 0.04
C TRP A 337 -0.09 -10.67 -0.41
N GLY A 338 -1.33 -10.29 -0.04
CA GLY A 338 -2.53 -10.96 -0.53
C GLY A 338 -2.67 -10.84 -2.06
N VAL A 339 -2.34 -9.66 -2.61
CA VAL A 339 -2.27 -9.44 -4.06
C VAL A 339 -1.12 -10.22 -4.68
N ALA A 340 0.06 -10.25 -4.05
CA ALA A 340 1.22 -10.98 -4.57
C ALA A 340 0.98 -12.51 -4.63
N ASP A 341 0.29 -13.06 -3.64
CA ASP A 341 -0.12 -14.47 -3.63
C ASP A 341 -1.07 -14.78 -4.79
N GLU A 342 -2.09 -13.95 -5.02
CA GLU A 342 -3.02 -14.17 -6.12
C GLU A 342 -2.36 -13.93 -7.49
N VAL A 343 -1.40 -12.99 -7.59
CA VAL A 343 -0.53 -12.89 -8.77
C VAL A 343 0.19 -14.22 -9.01
N ALA A 344 0.79 -14.82 -7.98
CA ALA A 344 1.49 -16.09 -8.12
C ALA A 344 0.54 -17.23 -8.53
N GLU A 345 -0.70 -17.25 -8.04
CA GLU A 345 -1.73 -18.21 -8.45
C GLU A 345 -2.11 -18.05 -9.92
N LEU A 346 -2.31 -16.82 -10.39
CA LEU A 346 -2.60 -16.51 -11.80
C LEU A 346 -1.44 -16.92 -12.72
N VAL A 347 -0.19 -16.65 -12.32
CA VAL A 347 1.00 -17.09 -13.04
C VAL A 347 1.09 -18.62 -13.10
N LYS A 348 0.82 -19.30 -11.99
CA LYS A 348 0.87 -20.77 -11.90
C LYS A 348 -0.21 -21.43 -12.75
N GLY A 349 -1.40 -20.82 -12.82
CA GLY A 349 -2.52 -21.26 -13.65
C GLY A 349 -2.33 -21.04 -15.15
N PHE A 350 -1.36 -20.21 -15.57
CA PHE A 350 -1.08 -19.96 -16.98
C PHE A 350 -0.42 -21.18 -17.65
N PRO A 351 -1.08 -21.84 -18.62
CA PRO A 351 -0.61 -23.12 -19.20
C PRO A 351 0.60 -22.98 -20.14
N GLY A 352 1.05 -21.74 -20.41
CA GLY A 352 2.10 -21.44 -21.37
C GLY A 352 1.55 -20.90 -22.68
N ARG A 353 2.43 -20.35 -23.51
CA ARG A 353 2.07 -19.84 -24.83
C ARG A 353 1.83 -21.03 -25.77
N MET A 354 0.72 -21.02 -26.50
CA MET A 354 0.60 -21.91 -27.66
C MET A 354 1.65 -21.48 -28.68
N THR A 355 2.68 -22.30 -28.86
CA THR A 355 3.57 -22.19 -30.01
C THR A 355 2.74 -22.45 -31.26
N VAL A 356 2.33 -21.38 -31.95
CA VAL A 356 1.86 -21.51 -33.33
C VAL A 356 3.08 -21.89 -34.14
N THR A 357 3.27 -23.19 -34.37
CA THR A 357 4.14 -23.68 -35.46
C THR A 357 3.53 -23.15 -36.74
N VAL A 358 4.11 -22.09 -37.29
CA VAL A 358 3.81 -21.66 -38.66
C VAL A 358 4.37 -22.76 -39.58
N PRO A 359 3.54 -23.35 -40.46
CA PRO A 359 3.94 -24.46 -41.32
C PRO A 359 5.00 -24.09 -42.36
#